data_AF-A0A517DZS8-F1
#
_entry.id   AF-A0A517DZS8-F1
#
_cell.length_a   1.000
_cell.length_b   1.000
_cell.length_c   1.000
_cell.angle_alpha   90.00
_cell.angle_beta   90.00
_cell.angle_gamma   90.00
#
_symmetry.space_group_name_H-M   'P 1'
#
loop_
_entity.id
_entity.type
_entity.pdbx_description
1 polymer ?
#
loop_
_entity_poly.entity_id
_entity_poly.type
_entity_poly.pdbx_seq_one_letter_code
_entity_poly.pdbx_strand_id
1 'polypeptide(L)'
;MAEETKFDIAVIGGGPAGLSAALTGRIRNKRIALFEHLDFSQKLQKAHLVDNYLGLPAVTGKGLMQHFSGHALAHEPVLIKEKVLNVFPGEALFTLLTPKTTYEAKAVIFATGVVSTLLFEGERDLLGRGVSYCATCDGRMFEGRDVAVISYTQEGENETAFLGEICRNVYFLPQYKGDFSHLRSPVKVLTAKPKAITGDGQVEKLVTDKEELKVHGVFIMRQSDPVENLLPGLELDGEVIKVYRDLSTNIPGVFAAGDCTGKPWQIAKATGEGLVAVLSAITYIDKQVK
;
A
#
# COMPACT_ATOMS: atom_id res chain seq x y z
N MET A 1 -13.05 -16.96 -19.02
CA MET A 1 -12.04 -17.76 -18.29
C MET A 1 -12.10 -17.28 -16.87
N ALA A 2 -12.30 -18.16 -15.88
CA ALA A 2 -12.30 -17.71 -14.48
C ALA A 2 -10.92 -17.10 -14.18
N GLU A 3 -10.88 -15.87 -13.65
CA GLU A 3 -9.64 -15.30 -13.14
C GLU A 3 -9.10 -16.24 -12.08
N GLU A 4 -7.89 -16.79 -12.30
CA GLU A 4 -7.27 -17.66 -11.31
C GLU A 4 -6.84 -16.81 -10.11
N THR A 5 -7.55 -16.97 -8.99
CA THR A 5 -7.32 -16.20 -7.78
C THR A 5 -6.31 -16.84 -6.81
N LYS A 6 -5.70 -17.98 -7.17
CA LYS A 6 -4.78 -18.74 -6.31
C LYS A 6 -3.33 -18.70 -6.80
N PHE A 7 -2.40 -18.44 -5.88
CA PHE A 7 -0.97 -18.27 -6.17
C PHE A 7 -0.09 -19.05 -5.19
N ASP A 8 1.16 -19.28 -5.56
CA ASP A 8 2.16 -19.76 -4.61
C ASP A 8 2.58 -18.61 -3.69
N ILE A 9 2.87 -17.45 -4.27
CA ILE A 9 3.36 -16.27 -3.54
C ILE A 9 2.64 -15.02 -4.02
N ALA A 10 2.10 -14.25 -3.08
CA ALA A 10 1.61 -12.90 -3.32
C ALA A 10 2.68 -11.87 -2.92
N VAL A 11 3.06 -10.99 -3.83
CA VAL A 11 3.99 -9.88 -3.62
C VAL A 11 3.20 -8.58 -3.61
N ILE A 12 3.20 -7.88 -2.48
CA ILE A 12 2.41 -6.66 -2.28
C ILE A 12 3.32 -5.44 -2.44
N GLY A 13 3.28 -4.81 -3.62
CA GLY A 13 4.05 -3.62 -3.99
C GLY A 13 5.00 -3.87 -5.17
N GLY A 14 4.90 -3.06 -6.22
CA GLY A 14 5.72 -3.13 -7.45
C GLY A 14 6.92 -2.18 -7.44
N GLY A 15 7.56 -1.98 -6.29
CA GLY A 15 8.86 -1.31 -6.21
C GLY A 15 10.04 -2.24 -6.51
N PRO A 16 11.29 -1.76 -6.38
CA PRO A 16 12.48 -2.58 -6.64
C PRO A 16 12.51 -3.92 -5.87
N ALA A 17 12.06 -3.92 -4.62
CA ALA A 17 11.97 -5.16 -3.82
C ALA A 17 10.96 -6.15 -4.39
N GLY A 18 9.73 -5.71 -4.66
CA GLY A 18 8.68 -6.58 -5.19
C GLY A 18 8.94 -7.06 -6.61
N LEU A 19 9.53 -6.22 -7.47
CA LEU A 19 9.95 -6.61 -8.81
C LEU A 19 11.07 -7.66 -8.78
N SER A 20 12.06 -7.50 -7.88
CA SER A 20 13.10 -8.51 -7.66
C SER A 20 12.54 -9.85 -7.17
N ALA A 21 11.61 -9.79 -6.21
CA ALA A 21 10.90 -10.96 -5.70
C ALA A 21 10.09 -11.66 -6.81
N ALA A 22 9.30 -10.90 -7.58
CA ALA A 22 8.46 -11.45 -8.64
C ALA A 22 9.29 -12.10 -9.75
N LEU A 23 10.34 -11.42 -10.22
CA LEU A 23 11.29 -11.96 -11.21
C LEU A 23 11.88 -13.30 -10.74
N THR A 24 12.44 -13.33 -9.54
CA THR A 24 13.10 -14.54 -9.02
C THR A 24 12.08 -15.66 -8.77
N GLY A 25 10.91 -15.34 -8.23
CA GLY A 25 9.84 -16.31 -8.02
C GLY A 25 9.40 -17.00 -9.32
N ARG A 26 9.27 -16.23 -10.41
CA ARG A 26 8.97 -16.77 -11.75
C ARG A 26 10.12 -17.62 -12.31
N ILE A 27 11.38 -17.19 -12.17
CA ILE A 27 12.56 -18.00 -12.54
C ILE A 27 12.58 -19.34 -11.80
N ARG A 28 12.06 -19.39 -10.56
CA ARG A 28 11.93 -20.62 -9.77
C ARG A 28 10.61 -21.37 -9.98
N ASN A 29 9.91 -21.11 -11.10
CA ASN A 29 8.68 -21.77 -11.51
C ASN A 29 7.52 -21.68 -10.51
N LYS A 30 7.48 -20.63 -9.68
CA LYS A 30 6.33 -20.37 -8.81
C LYS A 30 5.29 -19.51 -9.53
N ARG A 31 4.02 -19.71 -9.18
CA ARG A 31 2.91 -18.82 -9.57
C ARG A 31 2.95 -17.58 -8.69
N ILE A 32 3.31 -16.43 -9.26
CA ILE A 32 3.45 -15.16 -8.54
C ILE A 32 2.30 -14.23 -8.90
N ALA A 33 1.63 -13.70 -7.88
CA ALA A 33 0.80 -12.50 -7.98
C ALA A 33 1.60 -11.27 -7.56
N LEU A 34 1.70 -10.26 -8.41
CA LEU A 34 2.31 -8.98 -8.11
C LEU A 34 1.22 -7.91 -8.02
N PHE A 35 0.93 -7.43 -6.81
CA PHE A 35 -0.04 -6.37 -6.57
C PHE A 35 0.63 -5.00 -6.69
N GLU A 36 0.20 -4.19 -7.65
CA GLU A 36 0.74 -2.86 -7.92
C GLU A 36 -0.35 -1.94 -8.50
N HIS A 37 -0.70 -0.87 -7.79
CA HIS A 37 -1.80 0.04 -8.16
C HIS A 37 -1.34 1.44 -8.60
N LEU A 38 -0.13 1.88 -8.26
CA LEU A 38 0.40 3.23 -8.41
C LEU A 38 1.45 3.38 -9.54
N ASP A 39 1.38 2.52 -10.55
CA ASP A 39 2.30 2.50 -11.70
C ASP A 39 3.79 2.33 -11.31
N PHE A 40 4.10 1.42 -10.38
CA PHE A 40 5.46 1.03 -9.99
C PHE A 40 6.31 2.17 -9.37
N SER A 41 6.56 2.10 -8.06
CA SER A 41 7.40 3.03 -7.26
C SER A 41 7.53 4.47 -7.79
N GLN A 42 6.50 5.29 -7.59
CA GLN A 42 6.54 6.72 -7.91
C GLN A 42 7.69 7.46 -7.20
N LYS A 43 8.12 6.98 -6.02
CA LYS A 43 9.27 7.52 -5.28
C LYS A 43 10.55 7.46 -6.13
N LEU A 44 10.84 6.30 -6.74
CA LEU A 44 12.03 6.14 -7.57
C LEU A 44 11.87 6.89 -8.90
N GLN A 45 10.68 6.86 -9.52
CA GLN A 45 10.45 7.57 -10.79
C GLN A 45 10.74 9.08 -10.73
N LYS A 46 10.58 9.71 -9.55
CA LYS A 46 10.87 11.13 -9.32
C LYS A 46 12.36 11.46 -9.23
N ALA A 47 13.25 10.46 -9.11
CA ALA A 47 14.69 10.71 -9.03
C ALA A 47 15.23 11.22 -10.38
N HIS A 48 15.87 12.39 -10.37
CA HIS A 48 16.48 12.97 -11.57
C HIS A 48 17.65 12.12 -12.10
N LEU A 49 18.48 11.62 -11.18
CA LEU A 49 19.66 10.85 -11.48
C LEU A 49 19.88 9.79 -10.40
N VAL A 50 20.23 8.58 -10.82
CA VAL A 50 20.63 7.46 -9.98
C VAL A 50 22.00 7.01 -10.47
N ASP A 51 22.99 7.13 -9.60
CA ASP A 51 24.39 6.76 -9.90
C ASP A 51 25.00 5.83 -8.84
N ASN A 52 24.14 5.26 -7.98
CA ASN A 52 24.50 4.37 -6.90
C ASN A 52 23.90 2.95 -7.06
N TYR A 53 23.53 2.57 -8.29
CA TYR A 53 23.11 1.21 -8.63
C TYR A 53 24.15 0.55 -9.53
N LEU A 54 24.90 -0.40 -8.96
CA LEU A 54 26.01 -1.05 -9.65
C LEU A 54 25.56 -1.66 -11.00
N GLY A 55 26.26 -1.30 -12.07
CA GLY A 55 25.97 -1.76 -13.43
C GLY A 55 25.08 -0.83 -14.26
N LEU A 56 24.44 0.17 -13.65
CA LEU A 56 23.62 1.17 -14.34
C LEU A 56 24.03 2.59 -13.91
N PRO A 57 25.15 3.11 -14.45
CA PRO A 57 25.60 4.46 -14.13
C PRO A 57 24.68 5.53 -14.75
N ALA A 58 24.56 6.66 -14.05
CA ALA A 58 23.89 7.88 -14.52
C ALA A 58 22.50 7.66 -15.16
N VAL A 59 21.68 6.77 -14.61
CA VAL A 59 20.33 6.47 -15.13
C VAL A 59 19.28 7.36 -14.44
N THR A 60 18.25 7.77 -15.17
CA THR A 60 17.11 8.48 -14.54
C THR A 60 16.29 7.51 -13.69
N GLY A 61 15.61 8.00 -12.66
CA GLY A 61 14.74 7.18 -11.82
C GLY A 61 13.63 6.48 -12.62
N LYS A 62 13.02 7.20 -13.57
CA LYS A 62 12.04 6.64 -14.51
C LYS A 62 12.65 5.54 -15.40
N GLY A 63 13.82 5.79 -15.98
CA GLY A 63 14.52 4.81 -16.82
C GLY A 63 14.88 3.54 -16.04
N LEU A 64 15.35 3.70 -14.80
CA LEU A 64 15.66 2.56 -13.94
C LEU A 64 14.42 1.72 -13.59
N MET A 65 13.30 2.37 -13.27
CA MET A 65 12.04 1.65 -13.04
C MET A 65 11.54 0.93 -14.29
N GLN A 66 11.69 1.51 -15.49
CA GLN A 66 11.36 0.84 -16.75
C GLN A 66 12.24 -0.40 -16.99
N HIS A 67 13.53 -0.34 -16.66
CA HIS A 67 14.40 -1.52 -16.71
C HIS A 67 13.92 -2.61 -15.74
N PHE A 68 13.58 -2.25 -14.50
CA PHE A 68 13.12 -3.21 -13.50
C PHE A 68 11.77 -3.83 -13.85
N SER A 69 10.76 -3.00 -14.16
CA SER A 69 9.42 -3.49 -14.47
C SER A 69 9.41 -4.26 -15.78
N GLY A 70 10.10 -3.80 -16.82
CA GLY A 70 10.24 -4.52 -18.08
C GLY A 70 10.88 -5.89 -17.91
N HIS A 71 11.95 -6.00 -17.12
CA HIS A 71 12.61 -7.28 -16.87
C HIS A 71 11.75 -8.25 -16.06
N ALA A 72 11.11 -7.77 -14.98
CA ALA A 72 10.25 -8.61 -14.16
C ALA A 72 9.00 -9.08 -14.92
N LEU A 73 8.33 -8.18 -15.65
CA LEU A 73 7.12 -8.48 -16.41
C LEU A 73 7.38 -9.40 -17.61
N ALA A 74 8.57 -9.37 -18.20
CA ALA A 74 8.98 -10.31 -19.25
C ALA A 74 9.03 -11.77 -18.76
N HIS A 75 9.05 -12.01 -17.45
CA HIS A 75 8.96 -13.35 -16.85
C HIS A 75 7.52 -13.72 -16.42
N GLU A 76 6.55 -12.93 -16.88
CA GLU A 76 5.12 -13.23 -16.78
C GLU A 76 4.60 -13.53 -15.35
N PRO A 77 4.88 -12.71 -14.33
CA PRO A 77 4.08 -12.72 -13.12
C PRO A 77 2.66 -12.22 -13.44
N VAL A 78 1.67 -12.66 -12.66
CA VAL A 78 0.31 -12.13 -12.78
C VAL A 78 0.29 -10.75 -12.11
N LEU A 79 0.27 -9.70 -12.93
CA LEU A 79 0.18 -8.32 -12.47
C LEU A 79 -1.27 -7.98 -12.12
N ILE A 80 -1.52 -7.73 -10.83
CA ILE A 80 -2.83 -7.35 -10.31
C ILE A 80 -2.81 -5.85 -10.01
N LYS A 81 -3.57 -5.08 -10.79
CA LYS A 81 -3.65 -3.61 -10.67
C LYS A 81 -4.66 -3.18 -9.62
N GLU A 82 -4.49 -3.67 -8.40
CA GLU A 82 -5.39 -3.41 -7.28
C GLU A 82 -4.60 -3.21 -5.99
N LYS A 83 -5.14 -2.37 -5.11
CA LYS A 83 -4.62 -2.19 -3.75
C LYS A 83 -5.09 -3.35 -2.87
N VAL A 84 -4.15 -3.98 -2.16
CA VAL A 84 -4.49 -4.94 -1.10
C VAL A 84 -4.90 -4.14 0.14
N LEU A 85 -6.11 -4.42 0.64
CA LEU A 85 -6.68 -3.76 1.81
C LEU A 85 -6.32 -4.50 3.09
N ASN A 86 -6.41 -5.84 3.07
CA ASN A 86 -6.08 -6.68 4.20
C ASN A 86 -5.55 -8.04 3.73
N VAL A 87 -4.78 -8.67 4.60
CA VAL A 87 -4.31 -10.04 4.49
C VAL A 87 -4.81 -10.80 5.72
N PHE A 88 -5.53 -11.90 5.49
CA PHE A 88 -6.05 -12.76 6.53
C PHE A 88 -5.29 -14.09 6.52
N PRO A 89 -4.64 -14.49 7.63
CA PRO A 89 -4.00 -15.79 7.72
C PRO A 89 -5.07 -16.90 7.81
N GLY A 90 -4.91 -17.95 7.02
CA GLY A 90 -5.69 -19.19 7.10
C GLY A 90 -4.79 -20.40 7.42
N GLU A 91 -5.39 -21.60 7.51
CA GLU A 91 -4.65 -22.82 7.87
C GLU A 91 -3.57 -23.20 6.83
N ALA A 92 -3.88 -23.03 5.54
CA ALA A 92 -2.99 -23.41 4.44
C ALA A 92 -2.66 -22.24 3.48
N LEU A 93 -3.55 -21.25 3.40
CA LEU A 93 -3.45 -20.11 2.48
C LEU A 93 -3.75 -18.82 3.22
N PHE A 94 -3.12 -17.75 2.78
CA PHE A 94 -3.47 -16.37 3.11
C PHE A 94 -4.53 -15.87 2.14
N THR A 95 -5.55 -15.18 2.64
CA THR A 95 -6.54 -14.49 1.81
C THR A 95 -6.19 -13.00 1.74
N LEU A 96 -5.99 -12.48 0.53
CA LEU A 96 -5.75 -11.07 0.26
C LEU A 96 -7.06 -10.44 -0.22
N LEU A 97 -7.57 -9.46 0.53
CA LEU A 97 -8.77 -8.69 0.18
C LEU A 97 -8.38 -7.47 -0.66
N THR A 98 -9.06 -7.28 -1.78
CA THR A 98 -8.98 -6.06 -2.60
C THR A 98 -10.38 -5.46 -2.77
N PRO A 99 -10.51 -4.23 -3.32
CA PRO A 99 -11.82 -3.63 -3.58
C PRO A 99 -12.72 -4.44 -4.53
N LYS A 100 -12.13 -5.27 -5.42
CA LYS A 100 -12.90 -6.01 -6.43
C LYS A 100 -13.16 -7.46 -6.04
N THR A 101 -12.18 -8.14 -5.45
CA THR A 101 -12.24 -9.57 -5.21
C THR A 101 -11.31 -10.01 -4.07
N THR A 102 -11.22 -11.32 -3.86
CA THR A 102 -10.25 -11.93 -2.95
C THR A 102 -9.31 -12.83 -3.73
N TYR A 103 -8.06 -12.85 -3.29
CA TYR A 103 -7.00 -13.70 -3.83
C TYR A 103 -6.45 -14.58 -2.71
N GLU A 104 -5.88 -15.72 -3.05
CA GLU A 104 -5.25 -16.62 -2.09
C GLU A 104 -3.80 -16.90 -2.46
N ALA A 105 -2.92 -16.99 -1.46
CA ALA A 105 -1.52 -17.36 -1.65
C ALA A 105 -0.98 -18.22 -0.51
N LYS A 106 -0.03 -19.11 -0.79
CA LYS A 106 0.63 -19.93 0.24
C LYS A 106 1.61 -19.12 1.10
N ALA A 107 2.21 -18.09 0.52
CA ALA A 107 3.08 -17.15 1.21
C ALA A 107 2.84 -15.71 0.74
N VAL A 108 3.16 -14.74 1.58
CA VAL A 108 2.99 -13.31 1.32
C VAL A 108 4.32 -12.57 1.52
N ILE A 109 4.65 -11.67 0.60
CA ILE A 109 5.81 -10.78 0.69
C ILE A 109 5.31 -9.33 0.68
N PHE A 110 5.46 -8.64 1.81
CA PHE A 110 5.22 -7.20 1.90
C PHE A 110 6.41 -6.42 1.30
N ALA A 111 6.18 -5.73 0.19
CA ALA A 111 7.14 -4.86 -0.48
C ALA A 111 6.57 -3.43 -0.66
N THR A 112 5.82 -2.97 0.34
CA THR A 112 4.97 -1.76 0.31
C THR A 112 5.74 -0.44 0.39
N GLY A 113 7.05 -0.49 0.59
CA GLY A 113 7.89 0.70 0.75
C GLY A 113 7.77 1.35 2.13
N VAL A 114 8.21 2.61 2.27
CA VAL A 114 8.00 3.37 3.51
C VAL A 114 6.56 3.86 3.57
N VAL A 115 5.86 3.63 4.68
CA VAL A 115 4.69 4.42 5.06
C VAL A 115 5.22 5.75 5.61
N SER A 116 5.47 6.74 4.75
CA SER A 116 6.18 7.97 5.16
C SER A 116 5.28 9.02 5.81
N THR A 117 4.13 8.63 6.35
CA THR A 117 3.20 9.54 6.99
C THR A 117 2.91 9.05 8.39
N LEU A 118 3.38 9.83 9.37
CA LEU A 118 2.97 9.72 10.76
C LEU A 118 1.45 9.63 10.82
N LEU A 119 0.97 8.71 11.65
CA LEU A 119 -0.44 8.65 12.01
C LEU A 119 -0.86 9.97 12.64
N PHE A 120 -2.06 10.45 12.33
CA PHE A 120 -2.63 11.55 13.09
C PHE A 120 -3.00 11.07 14.48
N GLU A 121 -2.97 11.98 15.45
CA GLU A 121 -3.58 11.72 16.75
C GLU A 121 -5.04 11.29 16.56
N GLY A 122 -5.44 10.21 17.23
CA GLY A 122 -6.77 9.61 17.12
C GLY A 122 -7.05 8.81 15.84
N GLU A 123 -6.13 8.76 14.87
CA GLU A 123 -6.31 7.97 13.64
C GLU A 123 -6.47 6.48 13.92
N ARG A 124 -5.57 5.92 14.73
CA ARG A 124 -5.58 4.49 15.09
C ARG A 124 -6.78 4.13 15.96
N ASP A 125 -7.10 4.99 16.92
CA ASP A 125 -8.16 4.73 17.90
C ASP A 125 -9.54 4.73 17.25
N LEU A 126 -9.73 5.58 16.24
CA LEU A 126 -10.99 5.77 15.52
C LEU A 126 -11.07 5.01 14.18
N LEU A 127 -10.07 4.17 13.88
CA LEU A 127 -10.11 3.27 12.71
C LEU A 127 -11.30 2.31 12.79
N GLY A 128 -12.11 2.27 11.72
CA GLY A 128 -13.37 1.52 11.69
C GLY A 128 -14.51 2.16 12.49
N ARG A 129 -14.25 3.29 13.16
CA ARG A 129 -15.22 4.08 13.93
C ARG A 129 -15.35 5.51 13.36
N GLY A 130 -15.27 5.61 12.04
CA GLY A 130 -15.32 6.87 11.30
C GLY A 130 -14.03 7.19 10.55
N VAL A 131 -12.88 6.63 10.94
CA VAL A 131 -11.67 6.67 10.11
C VAL A 131 -11.67 5.49 9.15
N SER A 132 -11.39 5.75 7.86
CA SER A 132 -11.30 4.72 6.81
C SER A 132 -10.14 4.99 5.84
N TYR A 133 -9.60 3.92 5.26
CA TYR A 133 -8.56 3.98 4.21
C TYR A 133 -9.10 3.60 2.81
N CYS A 134 -10.39 3.30 2.69
CA CYS A 134 -11.03 2.93 1.43
C CYS A 134 -12.40 3.62 1.32
N ALA A 135 -12.49 4.68 0.50
CA ALA A 135 -13.74 5.42 0.37
C ALA A 135 -14.80 4.63 -0.41
N THR A 136 -14.39 3.89 -1.43
CA THR A 136 -15.27 2.98 -2.19
C THR A 136 -15.86 1.85 -1.35
N CYS A 137 -15.16 1.40 -0.31
CA CYS A 137 -15.62 0.34 0.59
C CYS A 137 -16.64 0.88 1.62
N ASP A 138 -16.27 1.93 2.34
CA ASP A 138 -17.02 2.38 3.51
C ASP A 138 -17.92 3.59 3.22
N GLY A 139 -17.76 4.24 2.05
CA GLY A 139 -18.41 5.50 1.70
C GLY A 139 -19.94 5.45 1.79
N ARG A 140 -20.55 4.30 1.47
CA ARG A 140 -22.00 4.11 1.61
C ARG A 140 -22.49 4.24 3.06
N MET A 141 -21.66 3.93 4.05
CA MET A 141 -22.03 4.09 5.47
C MET A 141 -22.18 5.57 5.88
N PHE A 142 -21.67 6.49 5.06
CA PHE A 142 -21.70 7.94 5.30
C PHE A 142 -22.69 8.68 4.38
N GLU A 143 -23.66 7.96 3.79
CA GLU A 143 -24.70 8.57 2.95
C GLU A 143 -25.44 9.71 3.66
N GLY A 144 -25.51 10.87 3.00
CA GLY A 144 -26.10 12.09 3.55
C GLY A 144 -25.35 12.73 4.72
N ARG A 145 -24.14 12.26 5.04
CA ARG A 145 -23.29 12.80 6.11
C ARG A 145 -22.19 13.71 5.56
N ASP A 146 -21.58 14.49 6.45
CA ASP A 146 -20.39 15.30 6.12
C ASP A 146 -19.13 14.48 6.40
N VAL A 147 -18.20 14.43 5.45
CA VAL A 147 -16.95 13.66 5.54
C VAL A 147 -15.75 14.51 5.13
N ALA A 148 -14.57 14.17 5.62
CA ALA A 148 -13.30 14.72 5.14
C ALA A 148 -12.48 13.65 4.42
N VAL A 149 -11.74 14.05 3.39
CA VAL A 149 -10.79 13.20 2.67
C VAL A 149 -9.42 13.86 2.73
N ILE A 150 -8.46 13.23 3.41
CA ILE A 150 -7.06 13.63 3.44
C ILE A 150 -6.34 12.81 2.38
N SER A 151 -5.82 13.45 1.33
CA SER A 151 -5.16 12.72 0.25
C SER A 151 -3.71 13.11 0.04
N TYR A 152 -2.83 12.11 0.02
CA TYR A 152 -1.43 12.21 -0.36
C TYR A 152 -1.17 11.72 -1.80
N THR A 153 -2.20 11.19 -2.47
CA THR A 153 -2.10 10.60 -3.82
C THR A 153 -3.13 11.22 -4.75
N GLN A 154 -2.80 11.27 -6.05
CA GLN A 154 -3.77 11.71 -7.06
C GLN A 154 -4.96 10.74 -7.19
N GLU A 155 -4.76 9.45 -6.91
CA GLU A 155 -5.86 8.47 -6.90
C GLU A 155 -6.95 8.82 -5.90
N GLY A 156 -6.61 9.49 -4.80
CA GLY A 156 -7.60 9.97 -3.82
C GLY A 156 -8.58 11.00 -4.39
N GLU A 157 -8.30 11.61 -5.56
CA GLU A 157 -9.25 12.50 -6.26
C GLU A 157 -10.47 11.71 -6.75
N ASN A 158 -10.27 10.49 -7.27
CA ASN A 158 -11.37 9.64 -7.73
C ASN A 158 -12.23 9.13 -6.56
N GLU A 159 -11.58 8.71 -5.47
CA GLU A 159 -12.25 8.32 -4.22
C GLU A 159 -13.05 9.49 -3.63
N THR A 160 -12.53 10.71 -3.73
CA THR A 160 -13.23 11.94 -3.32
C THR A 160 -14.43 12.23 -4.20
N ALA A 161 -14.28 12.10 -5.52
CA ALA A 161 -15.38 12.29 -6.46
C ALA A 161 -16.52 11.30 -6.19
N PHE A 162 -16.19 10.02 -5.95
CA PHE A 162 -17.14 8.99 -5.55
C PHE A 162 -17.90 9.37 -4.27
N LEU A 163 -17.20 9.81 -3.22
CA LEU A 163 -17.86 10.28 -1.99
C LEU A 163 -18.76 11.50 -2.24
N GLY A 164 -18.42 12.36 -3.20
CA GLY A 164 -19.23 13.50 -3.60
C GLY A 164 -20.60 13.12 -4.16
N GLU A 165 -20.76 11.90 -4.67
CA GLU A 165 -22.05 11.37 -5.15
C GLU A 165 -22.96 10.88 -4.01
N ILE A 166 -22.40 10.61 -2.82
CA ILE A 166 -23.07 9.91 -1.72
C ILE A 166 -23.26 10.82 -0.48
N CYS A 167 -22.24 11.63 -0.18
CA CYS A 167 -22.17 12.42 1.04
C CYS A 167 -22.77 13.82 0.86
N ARG A 168 -23.22 14.44 1.97
CA ARG A 168 -23.81 15.79 1.96
C ARG A 168 -22.77 16.88 1.72
N ASN A 169 -21.62 16.78 2.37
CA ASN A 169 -20.44 17.63 2.14
C ASN A 169 -19.19 16.75 2.15
N VAL A 170 -18.27 17.01 1.22
CA VAL A 170 -16.97 16.34 1.18
C VAL A 170 -15.88 17.39 1.27
N TYR A 171 -15.16 17.43 2.39
CA TYR A 171 -14.00 18.31 2.56
C TYR A 171 -12.76 17.60 2.04
N PHE A 172 -12.22 18.03 0.90
CA PHE A 172 -11.03 17.43 0.29
C PHE A 172 -9.78 18.21 0.69
N LEU A 173 -8.82 17.56 1.36
CA LEU A 173 -7.58 18.13 1.85
C LEU A 173 -6.38 17.52 1.10
N PRO A 174 -6.05 18.00 -0.11
CA PRO A 174 -4.89 17.50 -0.85
C PRO A 174 -3.58 17.93 -0.16
N GLN A 175 -2.71 16.97 0.11
CA GLN A 175 -1.39 17.16 0.70
C GLN A 175 -0.28 17.27 -0.37
N TYR A 176 -0.68 17.61 -1.60
CA TYR A 176 0.17 17.83 -2.77
C TYR A 176 -0.40 18.99 -3.60
N LYS A 177 0.40 19.50 -4.55
CA LYS A 177 -0.03 20.55 -5.49
C LYS A 177 -0.65 19.89 -6.73
N GLY A 178 -1.80 20.39 -7.16
CA GLY A 178 -2.52 19.90 -8.34
C GLY A 178 -3.65 20.85 -8.76
N ASP A 179 -4.26 20.56 -9.91
CA ASP A 179 -5.50 21.22 -10.36
C ASP A 179 -6.70 20.35 -9.97
N PHE A 180 -7.53 20.88 -9.07
CA PHE A 180 -8.69 20.17 -8.51
C PHE A 180 -10.02 20.73 -9.03
N SER A 181 -9.99 21.55 -10.09
CA SER A 181 -11.18 22.18 -10.68
C SER A 181 -12.21 21.19 -11.22
N HIS A 182 -11.80 19.95 -11.46
CA HIS A 182 -12.67 18.85 -11.88
C HIS A 182 -13.55 18.31 -10.73
N LEU A 183 -13.17 18.52 -9.46
CA LEU A 183 -13.98 18.15 -8.29
C LEU A 183 -15.10 19.17 -8.09
N ARG A 184 -16.34 18.74 -8.25
CA ARG A 184 -17.53 19.60 -8.20
C ARG A 184 -18.24 19.49 -6.85
N SER A 185 -19.15 20.44 -6.60
CA SER A 185 -20.06 20.39 -5.45
C SER A 185 -20.74 19.01 -5.34
N PRO A 186 -20.82 18.40 -4.14
CA PRO A 186 -20.61 18.99 -2.81
C PRO A 186 -19.16 18.95 -2.29
N VAL A 187 -18.17 18.68 -3.14
CA VAL A 187 -16.75 18.68 -2.76
C VAL A 187 -16.23 20.11 -2.54
N LYS A 188 -15.59 20.34 -1.39
CA LYS A 188 -14.93 21.59 -1.00
C LYS A 188 -13.44 21.32 -0.81
N VAL A 189 -12.62 21.89 -1.69
CA VAL A 189 -11.16 21.73 -1.61
C VAL A 189 -10.59 22.71 -0.58
N LEU A 190 -9.90 22.18 0.43
CA LEU A 190 -9.29 22.94 1.51
C LEU A 190 -7.77 22.76 1.50
N THR A 191 -7.03 23.87 1.58
CA THR A 191 -5.55 23.87 1.65
C THR A 191 -5.04 23.77 3.09
N ALA A 192 -5.81 23.18 4.00
CA ALA A 192 -5.47 23.04 5.41
C ALA A 192 -4.60 21.79 5.64
N LYS A 193 -3.72 21.84 6.64
CA LYS A 193 -2.91 20.70 7.07
C LYS A 193 -3.60 20.00 8.24
N PRO A 194 -3.99 18.72 8.09
CA PRO A 194 -4.58 17.94 9.17
C PRO A 194 -3.58 17.71 10.32
N LYS A 195 -4.08 17.68 11.55
CA LYS A 195 -3.29 17.49 12.78
C LYS A 195 -3.78 16.30 13.61
N ALA A 196 -5.09 16.24 13.88
CA ALA A 196 -5.69 15.24 14.75
C ALA A 196 -7.12 14.91 14.30
N ILE A 197 -7.56 13.69 14.60
CA ILE A 197 -8.93 13.22 14.40
C ILE A 197 -9.50 12.93 15.78
N THR A 198 -10.62 13.55 16.12
CA THR A 198 -11.15 13.51 17.49
C THR A 198 -12.62 13.10 17.51
N GLY A 199 -13.02 12.43 18.58
CA GLY A 199 -14.41 12.15 18.92
C GLY A 199 -14.52 11.11 20.03
N ASP A 200 -15.70 11.01 20.64
CA ASP A 200 -15.97 10.05 21.71
C ASP A 200 -16.61 8.78 21.13
N GLY A 201 -15.85 7.69 21.10
CA GLY A 201 -16.30 6.40 20.54
C GLY A 201 -16.44 6.35 19.01
N GLN A 202 -16.55 7.49 18.33
CA GLN A 202 -16.58 7.63 16.87
C GLN A 202 -16.05 8.99 16.44
N VAL A 203 -15.71 9.17 15.16
CA VAL A 203 -15.25 10.45 14.60
C VAL A 203 -16.34 11.52 14.73
N GLU A 204 -15.95 12.69 15.25
CA GLU A 204 -16.80 13.89 15.30
C GLU A 204 -16.17 15.10 14.60
N LYS A 205 -14.83 15.16 14.58
CA LYS A 205 -14.10 16.28 14.00
C LYS A 205 -12.75 15.90 13.41
N LEU A 206 -12.35 16.65 12.38
CA LEU A 206 -10.98 16.73 11.89
C LEU A 206 -10.38 18.09 12.31
N VAL A 207 -9.32 18.05 13.10
CA VAL A 207 -8.56 19.25 13.52
C VAL A 207 -7.46 19.53 12.50
N THR A 208 -7.39 20.76 12.02
CA THR A 208 -6.37 21.21 11.06
C THR A 208 -5.52 22.35 11.64
N ASP A 209 -4.59 22.87 10.85
CA ASP A 209 -3.83 24.08 11.17
C ASP A 209 -4.63 25.39 11.05
N LYS A 210 -5.79 25.36 10.38
CA LYS A 210 -6.63 26.55 10.14
C LYS A 210 -7.94 26.52 10.90
N GLU A 211 -8.59 25.36 10.97
CA GLU A 211 -9.94 25.21 11.50
C GLU A 211 -10.24 23.79 12.01
N GLU A 212 -11.34 23.64 12.75
CA GLU A 212 -11.93 22.35 13.10
C GLU A 212 -13.11 22.07 12.17
N LEU A 213 -13.06 20.96 11.45
CA LEU A 213 -14.14 20.52 10.57
C LEU A 213 -15.01 19.51 11.34
N LYS A 214 -16.29 19.81 11.53
CA LYS A 214 -17.27 18.85 12.04
C LYS A 214 -17.59 17.83 10.94
N VAL A 215 -17.21 16.58 11.15
CA VAL A 215 -17.36 15.51 10.17
C VAL A 215 -17.70 14.21 10.88
N HIS A 216 -18.40 13.33 10.17
CA HIS A 216 -18.80 12.03 10.68
C HIS A 216 -17.80 10.94 10.31
N GLY A 217 -16.97 11.19 9.28
CA GLY A 217 -15.92 10.29 8.85
C GLY A 217 -14.73 11.03 8.23
N VAL A 218 -13.55 10.44 8.38
CA VAL A 218 -12.29 10.90 7.80
C VAL A 218 -11.68 9.76 6.98
N PHE A 219 -11.59 9.98 5.68
CA PHE A 219 -10.96 9.06 4.74
C PHE A 219 -9.53 9.50 4.48
N ILE A 220 -8.57 8.58 4.63
CA ILE A 220 -7.14 8.90 4.49
C ILE A 220 -6.56 8.11 3.32
N MET A 221 -6.19 8.82 2.25
CA MET A 221 -5.63 8.24 1.04
C MET A 221 -4.10 8.39 1.04
N ARG A 222 -3.40 7.32 1.41
CA ARG A 222 -1.93 7.22 1.40
C ARG A 222 -1.46 6.25 0.33
N GLN A 223 -0.19 6.36 -0.06
CA GLN A 223 0.46 5.39 -0.96
C GLN A 223 0.55 3.99 -0.34
N SER A 224 0.68 3.93 0.98
CA SER A 224 0.70 2.70 1.76
C SER A 224 0.03 2.93 3.10
N ASP A 225 -0.79 1.97 3.51
CA ASP A 225 -1.39 1.96 4.85
C ASP A 225 -0.38 1.41 5.86
N PRO A 226 -0.50 1.75 7.16
CA PRO A 226 0.31 1.12 8.20
C PRO A 226 0.23 -0.40 8.07
N VAL A 227 1.39 -1.07 8.05
CA VAL A 227 1.43 -2.50 7.72
C VAL A 227 0.68 -3.36 8.75
N GLU A 228 0.62 -2.89 10.01
CA GLU A 228 -0.19 -3.49 11.07
C GLU A 228 -1.71 -3.52 10.76
N ASN A 229 -2.19 -2.60 9.92
CA ASN A 229 -3.59 -2.61 9.45
C ASN A 229 -3.78 -3.57 8.28
N LEU A 230 -2.74 -3.79 7.47
CA LEU A 230 -2.78 -4.79 6.39
C LEU A 230 -2.83 -6.21 6.96
N LEU A 231 -2.06 -6.49 8.02
CA LEU A 231 -2.04 -7.79 8.69
C LEU A 231 -1.94 -7.61 10.22
N PRO A 232 -3.07 -7.72 10.95
CA PRO A 232 -3.08 -7.63 12.40
C PRO A 232 -2.15 -8.66 13.05
N GLY A 233 -1.39 -8.23 14.07
CA GLY A 233 -0.45 -9.09 14.80
C GLY A 233 0.96 -9.14 14.20
N LEU A 234 1.22 -8.45 13.09
CA LEU A 234 2.57 -8.28 12.54
C LEU A 234 3.43 -7.42 13.50
N GLU A 235 4.58 -7.94 13.92
CA GLU A 235 5.52 -7.20 14.78
C GLU A 235 6.25 -6.10 14.01
N LEU A 236 6.37 -4.93 14.64
CA LEU A 236 7.12 -3.79 14.12
C LEU A 236 8.36 -3.52 15.00
N ASP A 237 9.42 -2.99 14.38
CA ASP A 237 10.57 -2.38 15.04
C ASP A 237 10.53 -0.87 14.78
N GLY A 238 9.94 -0.12 15.70
CA GLY A 238 9.54 1.27 15.46
C GLY A 238 8.45 1.35 14.39
N GLU A 239 8.75 2.00 13.27
CA GLU A 239 7.79 2.25 12.18
C GLU A 239 7.91 1.25 11.01
N VAL A 240 8.79 0.24 11.14
CA VAL A 240 9.10 -0.71 10.06
C VAL A 240 8.75 -2.14 10.48
N ILE A 241 8.50 -3.00 9.50
CA ILE A 241 8.23 -4.41 9.75
C ILE A 241 9.49 -5.06 10.31
N LYS A 242 9.36 -5.69 11.48
CA LYS A 242 10.45 -6.45 12.07
C LYS A 242 10.66 -7.75 11.29
N VAL A 243 11.88 -7.96 10.83
CA VAL A 243 12.27 -9.14 10.04
C VAL A 243 13.52 -9.81 10.59
N TYR A 244 13.62 -11.11 10.36
CA TYR A 244 14.85 -11.88 10.61
C TYR A 244 15.82 -11.79 9.41
N ARG A 245 16.97 -12.46 9.52
CA ARG A 245 18.02 -12.39 8.49
C ARG A 245 17.58 -12.96 7.13
N ASP A 246 16.65 -13.90 7.15
CA ASP A 246 16.04 -14.52 5.97
C ASP A 246 14.79 -13.78 5.47
N LEU A 247 14.52 -12.59 6.03
CA LEU A 247 13.40 -11.71 5.72
C LEU A 247 12.02 -12.27 6.10
N SER A 248 11.99 -13.34 6.91
CA SER A 248 10.77 -13.79 7.57
C SER A 248 10.33 -12.81 8.66
N THR A 249 9.02 -12.77 8.93
CA THR A 249 8.41 -11.98 10.01
C THR A 249 8.08 -12.88 11.20
N ASN A 250 7.42 -12.35 12.23
CA ASN A 250 6.87 -13.16 13.33
C ASN A 250 5.74 -14.10 12.90
N ILE A 251 5.13 -13.89 11.72
CA ILE A 251 4.05 -14.71 11.20
C ILE A 251 4.62 -15.72 10.18
N PRO A 252 4.53 -17.04 10.42
CA PRO A 252 5.01 -18.05 9.47
C PRO A 252 4.38 -17.89 8.09
N GLY A 253 5.20 -17.93 7.03
CA GLY A 253 4.73 -17.74 5.65
C GLY A 253 4.59 -16.28 5.22
N VAL A 254 4.86 -15.33 6.11
CA VAL A 254 4.87 -13.89 5.82
C VAL A 254 6.30 -13.36 5.88
N PHE A 255 6.68 -12.65 4.83
CA PHE A 255 7.99 -12.05 4.62
C PHE A 255 7.82 -10.55 4.31
N ALA A 256 8.89 -9.78 4.48
CA ALA A 256 8.90 -8.39 4.07
C ALA A 256 10.26 -7.99 3.47
N ALA A 257 10.25 -7.07 2.51
CA ALA A 257 11.46 -6.67 1.79
C ALA A 257 11.41 -5.21 1.31
N GLY A 258 12.57 -4.55 1.36
CA GLY A 258 12.75 -3.20 0.86
C GLY A 258 12.59 -2.15 1.94
N ASP A 259 12.07 -0.99 1.57
CA ASP A 259 12.02 0.15 2.49
C ASP A 259 11.09 -0.09 3.70
N CYS A 260 10.12 -1.01 3.60
CA CYS A 260 9.21 -1.39 4.69
C CYS A 260 9.91 -2.15 5.83
N THR A 261 11.15 -2.63 5.64
CA THR A 261 11.96 -3.32 6.66
C THR A 261 12.98 -2.41 7.33
N GLY A 262 12.99 -1.11 6.98
CA GLY A 262 13.84 -0.11 7.62
C GLY A 262 15.02 0.38 6.79
N LYS A 263 15.85 1.20 7.41
CA LYS A 263 17.02 1.83 6.77
C LYS A 263 18.14 0.81 6.51
N PRO A 264 19.02 1.04 5.53
CA PRO A 264 19.08 2.21 4.64
C PRO A 264 18.11 2.12 3.45
N TRP A 265 17.43 3.22 3.11
CA TRP A 265 16.52 3.24 1.95
C TRP A 265 17.29 3.36 0.64
N GLN A 266 17.77 2.23 0.12
CA GLN A 266 18.62 2.14 -1.06
C GLN A 266 18.10 1.09 -2.03
N ILE A 267 18.23 1.36 -3.33
CA ILE A 267 17.68 0.51 -4.39
C ILE A 267 18.34 -0.88 -4.37
N ALA A 268 19.66 -0.94 -4.22
CA ALA A 268 20.40 -2.20 -4.13
C ALA A 268 20.05 -3.02 -2.88
N LYS A 269 19.77 -2.35 -1.74
CA LYS A 269 19.23 -3.01 -0.55
C LYS A 269 17.87 -3.63 -0.88
N ALA A 270 16.96 -2.85 -1.45
CA ALA A 270 15.61 -3.30 -1.75
C ALA A 270 15.57 -4.48 -2.73
N THR A 271 16.33 -4.42 -3.83
CA THR A 271 16.41 -5.54 -4.78
C THR A 271 17.02 -6.78 -4.14
N GLY A 272 18.05 -6.63 -3.30
CA GLY A 272 18.66 -7.73 -2.56
C GLY A 272 17.71 -8.38 -1.56
N GLU A 273 16.95 -7.59 -0.79
CA GLU A 273 15.97 -8.14 0.14
C GLU A 273 14.81 -8.84 -0.57
N GLY A 274 14.35 -8.30 -1.71
CA GLY A 274 13.33 -8.96 -2.52
C GLY A 274 13.74 -10.37 -2.97
N LEU A 275 15.00 -10.54 -3.36
CA LEU A 275 15.61 -11.83 -3.68
C LEU A 275 15.60 -12.77 -2.47
N VAL A 276 16.07 -12.31 -1.30
CA VAL A 276 16.12 -13.18 -0.11
C VAL A 276 14.71 -13.58 0.32
N ALA A 277 13.78 -12.63 0.41
CA ALA A 277 12.41 -12.88 0.85
C ALA A 277 11.70 -13.94 -0.01
N VAL A 278 11.83 -13.88 -1.34
CA VAL A 278 11.17 -14.87 -2.21
C VAL A 278 11.83 -16.25 -2.13
N LEU A 279 13.15 -16.33 -1.96
CA LEU A 279 13.83 -17.62 -1.75
C LEU A 279 13.42 -18.26 -0.41
N SER A 280 13.27 -17.46 0.63
CA SER A 280 12.76 -17.91 1.93
C SER A 280 11.30 -18.35 1.83
N ALA A 281 10.45 -17.61 1.10
CA ALA A 281 9.07 -17.99 0.84
C ALA A 281 8.95 -19.31 0.08
N ILE A 282 9.79 -19.53 -0.93
CA ILE A 282 9.87 -20.82 -1.65
C ILE A 282 10.24 -21.94 -0.69
N THR A 283 11.26 -21.73 0.14
CA THR A 283 11.72 -22.72 1.14
C THR A 283 10.62 -23.05 2.14
N TYR A 284 9.83 -22.06 2.56
CA TYR A 284 8.67 -22.25 3.42
C TYR A 284 7.59 -23.12 2.76
N ILE A 285 7.22 -22.81 1.51
CA ILE A 285 6.22 -23.57 0.75
C ILE A 285 6.67 -25.02 0.55
N ASP A 286 7.93 -25.23 0.17
CA ASP A 286 8.44 -26.57 -0.12
C ASP A 286 8.49 -27.47 1.14
N LYS A 287 8.57 -26.88 2.34
CA LYS A 287 8.49 -27.62 3.62
C LYS A 287 7.08 -28.09 3.97
N GLN A 288 6.03 -27.45 3.46
CA GLN A 288 4.63 -27.83 3.73
C GLN A 288 4.14 -29.01 2.88
N VAL A 289 4.88 -29.38 1.84
CA VAL A 289 4.53 -30.49 0.92
C VAL A 289 5.10 -31.83 1.41
N LYS A 290 5.87 -31.83 2.50
CA LYS A 290 6.40 -33.04 3.17
C LYS A 290 5.55 -33.44 4.35
#